data_AF-Q9AF69-F1
#
_entry.id   AF-Q9AF69-F1
#
_cell.length_a   1.000
_cell.length_b   1.000
_cell.length_c   1.000
_cell.angle_alpha   90.00
_cell.angle_beta   90.00
_cell.angle_gamma   90.00
#
_symmetry.space_group_name_H-M   'P 1'
#
loop_
_entity.id
_entity.type
_entity.pdbx_description
1 polymer ?
#
loop_
_entity_poly.entity_id
_entity_poly.type
_entity_poly.pdbx_seq_one_letter_code
_entity_poly.pdbx_strand_id
1 'polypeptide(L)'
;EFLNLLRFLGNELRIPLVGVGTRDAYLAIRSDDQLENRFEPMMLPVWEANDDCCSLLASFAASLPLRRPSPIATLDMARYLLTRSEGTIGELAHLLMAAAIVAVESGEEAINHRTLS
;
A
#
# COMPACT_ATOMS: atom_id res chain seq x y z
N GLU A 1 -8.63 -1.51 -28.98
CA GLU A 1 -9.14 -2.90 -28.91
C GLU A 1 -9.47 -3.36 -27.48
N PHE A 2 -8.59 -3.15 -26.50
CA PHE A 2 -8.83 -3.56 -25.11
C PHE A 2 -10.08 -2.93 -24.44
N LEU A 3 -10.32 -1.62 -24.60
CA LEU A 3 -11.49 -0.95 -24.00
C LEU A 3 -12.83 -1.47 -24.56
N ASN A 4 -12.85 -1.88 -25.83
CA ASN A 4 -14.03 -2.51 -26.44
C ASN A 4 -14.35 -3.86 -25.79
N LEU A 5 -13.33 -4.61 -25.36
CA LEU A 5 -13.51 -5.86 -24.63
C LEU A 5 -14.11 -5.59 -23.24
N LEU A 6 -13.63 -4.59 -22.50
CA LEU A 6 -14.21 -4.21 -21.20
C LEU A 6 -15.68 -3.84 -21.34
N ARG A 7 -16.04 -3.07 -22.37
CA ARG A 7 -17.42 -2.72 -22.68
C ARG A 7 -18.28 -3.96 -23.02
N PHE A 8 -17.74 -4.87 -23.83
CA PHE A 8 -18.42 -6.12 -24.17
C PHE A 8 -18.67 -6.97 -22.93
N LEU A 9 -17.65 -7.17 -22.08
CA LEU A 9 -17.77 -7.95 -20.84
C LEU A 9 -18.81 -7.34 -19.90
N GLY A 10 -18.80 -6.02 -19.69
CA GLY A 10 -19.78 -5.35 -18.84
C GLY A 10 -21.22 -5.49 -19.36
N ASN A 11 -21.42 -5.39 -20.67
CA ASN A 11 -22.75 -5.45 -21.28
C ASN A 11 -23.31 -6.88 -21.39
N GLU A 12 -22.50 -7.83 -21.87
CA GLU A 12 -22.94 -9.21 -22.13
C GLU A 12 -23.01 -10.03 -20.85
N LEU A 13 -21.98 -9.96 -20.01
CA LEU A 13 -21.91 -10.78 -18.79
C LEU A 13 -22.69 -10.15 -17.64
N ARG A 14 -23.01 -8.85 -17.71
CA ARG A 14 -23.73 -8.08 -16.68
C ARG A 14 -23.11 -8.22 -15.28
N ILE A 15 -21.78 -8.33 -15.22
CA ILE A 15 -21.02 -8.43 -13.98
C ILE A 15 -20.46 -7.06 -13.58
N PRO A 16 -20.35 -6.77 -12.28
CA PRO A 16 -19.63 -5.59 -11.81
C PRO A 16 -18.14 -5.74 -12.13
N LEU A 17 -17.53 -4.68 -12.68
CA LEU A 17 -16.11 -4.62 -12.99
C LEU A 17 -15.44 -3.61 -12.05
N VAL A 18 -14.36 -4.04 -11.38
CA VAL A 18 -13.52 -3.15 -10.56
C VAL A 18 -12.15 -3.06 -11.20
N GLY A 19 -11.75 -1.84 -11.57
CA GLY A 19 -10.43 -1.55 -12.12
C GLY A 19 -9.49 -1.04 -11.04
N VAL A 20 -8.28 -1.58 -10.99
CA VAL A 20 -7.19 -1.08 -10.12
C VAL A 20 -5.97 -0.81 -11.02
N GLY A 21 -5.34 0.34 -10.86
CA GLY A 21 -4.21 0.71 -11.69
C GLY A 21 -3.63 2.06 -11.34
N THR A 22 -2.69 2.50 -12.18
CA THR A 22 -2.02 3.80 -12.05
C THR A 22 -2.86 4.92 -12.69
N ARG A 23 -2.34 6.15 -12.63
CA ARG A 23 -2.91 7.29 -13.33
C ARG A 23 -3.08 7.04 -14.84
N ASP A 24 -2.22 6.24 -15.46
CA ASP A 24 -2.32 5.92 -16.88
C ASP A 24 -3.54 5.05 -17.18
N ALA A 25 -3.86 4.10 -16.29
CA ALA A 25 -5.08 3.30 -16.41
C ALA A 25 -6.33 4.19 -16.30
N TYR A 26 -6.32 5.16 -15.38
CA TYR A 26 -7.39 6.16 -15.26
C TYR A 26 -7.54 7.00 -16.53
N LEU A 27 -6.45 7.51 -17.09
CA LEU A 27 -6.48 8.29 -18.34
C LEU A 27 -6.94 7.45 -19.54
N ALA A 28 -6.55 6.18 -19.61
CA ALA A 28 -7.01 5.27 -20.65
C ALA A 28 -8.52 5.02 -20.58
N ILE A 29 -9.09 4.84 -19.38
CA ILE A 29 -10.55 4.69 -19.19
C ILE A 29 -11.29 5.96 -19.63
N ARG A 30 -10.78 7.15 -19.29
CA ARG A 30 -11.37 8.43 -19.68
C ARG A 30 -11.26 8.77 -21.16
N SER A 31 -10.48 8.00 -21.93
CA SER A 31 -10.46 8.15 -23.39
C SER A 31 -11.72 7.57 -24.07
N ASP A 32 -12.58 6.87 -23.33
CA ASP A 32 -13.85 6.32 -23.80
C ASP A 32 -15.03 6.77 -22.91
N ASP A 33 -15.90 7.64 -23.42
CA ASP A 33 -17.05 8.21 -22.72
C ASP A 33 -18.00 7.16 -22.11
N GLN A 34 -18.08 5.97 -22.71
CA GLN A 34 -18.96 4.89 -22.21
C GLN A 34 -18.37 4.18 -21.00
N LEU A 35 -17.04 4.15 -20.88
CA LEU A 35 -16.36 3.60 -19.71
C LEU A 35 -16.23 4.65 -18.62
N GLU A 36 -15.98 5.92 -18.95
CA GLU A 36 -15.92 7.01 -17.97
C GLU A 36 -17.20 7.11 -17.12
N ASN A 37 -18.37 6.96 -17.75
CA ASN A 37 -19.66 6.98 -17.03
C ASN A 37 -19.93 5.72 -16.18
N ARG A 38 -19.14 4.64 -16.33
CA ARG A 38 -19.32 3.36 -15.62
C ARG A 38 -18.25 3.11 -14.56
N PHE A 39 -17.08 3.72 -14.69
CA PHE A 39 -15.97 3.58 -13.77
C PHE A 39 -15.79 4.88 -13.00
N GLU A 40 -16.52 5.01 -11.88
CA GLU A 40 -16.30 6.11 -10.94
C GLU A 40 -14.90 5.99 -10.32
N PRO A 41 -14.04 7.01 -10.46
CA PRO A 41 -12.68 6.93 -9.96
C PRO A 41 -12.64 7.11 -8.45
N MET A 42 -11.99 6.17 -7.77
CA MET A 42 -11.58 6.32 -6.38
C MET A 42 -10.06 6.44 -6.33
N MET A 43 -9.56 7.65 -6.05
CA MET A 43 -8.13 7.89 -5.92
C MET A 43 -7.68 7.50 -4.52
N LEU A 44 -6.71 6.59 -4.43
CA LEU A 44 -6.05 6.28 -3.17
C LEU A 44 -4.93 7.30 -2.93
N PRO A 45 -4.99 8.11 -1.85
CA PRO A 45 -3.92 9.03 -1.53
C PRO A 45 -2.65 8.26 -1.12
N VAL A 46 -1.50 8.93 -1.24
CA VAL A 46 -0.27 8.48 -0.59
C VAL A 46 -0.43 8.56 0.92
N TRP A 47 0.29 7.69 1.64
CA TRP A 47 0.26 7.68 3.09
C TRP A 47 0.97 8.89 3.65
N GLU A 48 0.36 9.52 4.64
CA GLU A 48 0.91 10.64 5.38
C GLU A 48 1.23 10.20 6.81
N ALA A 49 2.16 10.92 7.46
CA ALA A 49 2.45 10.66 8.85
C ALA A 49 1.32 11.20 9.74
N ASN A 50 0.35 10.33 10.02
CA ASN A 50 -0.83 10.58 10.83
C ASN A 50 -1.23 9.32 11.63
N ASP A 51 -2.34 9.39 12.35
CA ASP A 51 -2.83 8.28 13.19
C ASP A 51 -3.19 7.03 12.39
N ASP A 52 -3.65 7.19 11.14
CA ASP A 52 -3.93 6.06 10.24
C ASP A 52 -2.63 5.33 9.90
N CYS A 53 -1.55 6.06 9.58
CA CYS A 53 -0.25 5.44 9.32
C CYS A 53 0.33 4.76 10.57
N CYS A 54 0.18 5.37 11.75
CA CYS A 54 0.54 4.73 13.01
C CYS A 54 -0.24 3.41 13.21
N SER A 55 -1.53 3.38 12.86
CA SER A 55 -2.37 2.18 12.93
C SER A 55 -1.94 1.10 11.91
N LEU A 56 -1.52 1.51 10.72
CA LEU A 56 -0.93 0.62 9.73
C LEU A 56 0.38 0.00 10.26
N LEU A 57 1.27 0.81 10.82
CA LEU A 57 2.54 0.35 11.40
C LEU A 57 2.33 -0.59 12.61
N ALA A 58 1.34 -0.29 13.46
CA ALA A 58 0.94 -1.19 14.54
C ALA A 58 0.47 -2.55 13.99
N SER A 59 -0.28 -2.55 12.88
CA SER A 59 -0.75 -3.77 12.22
C SER A 59 0.42 -4.61 11.65
N PHE A 60 1.44 -3.94 11.09
CA PHE A 60 2.69 -4.63 10.71
C PHE A 60 3.42 -5.18 11.94
N ALA A 61 3.64 -4.37 12.97
CA ALA A 61 4.32 -4.79 14.19
C ALA A 61 3.65 -5.99 14.87
N ALA A 62 2.32 -6.08 14.82
CA ALA A 62 1.55 -7.19 15.38
C ALA A 62 1.54 -8.45 14.50
N SER A 63 1.69 -8.31 13.17
CA SER A 63 1.68 -9.45 12.23
C SER A 63 3.05 -10.08 12.05
N LEU A 64 4.13 -9.34 12.28
CA LEU A 64 5.50 -9.85 12.22
C LEU A 64 5.81 -10.74 13.44
N PRO A 65 6.39 -11.93 13.25
CA PRO A 65 6.58 -12.92 14.32
C PRO A 65 7.82 -12.64 15.20
N LEU A 66 7.97 -11.39 15.65
CA LEU A 66 9.10 -10.96 16.50
C LEU A 66 8.79 -11.17 17.98
N ARG A 67 9.77 -11.62 18.76
CA ARG A 67 9.53 -11.97 20.19
C ARG A 67 9.36 -10.77 21.11
N ARG A 68 9.85 -9.59 20.72
CA ARG A 68 9.76 -8.36 21.51
C ARG A 68 8.89 -7.32 20.81
N PRO A 69 8.18 -6.46 21.56
CA PRO A 69 7.40 -5.37 20.98
C PRO A 69 8.28 -4.45 20.12
N SER A 70 7.79 -4.12 18.93
CA SER A 70 8.44 -3.18 18.01
C SER A 70 7.84 -1.78 18.18
N PRO A 71 8.55 -0.79 18.74
CA PRO A 71 8.03 0.55 19.02
C PRO A 71 7.97 1.45 17.76
N ILE A 72 7.38 0.95 16.67
CA ILE A 72 7.32 1.62 15.36
C ILE A 72 6.00 2.34 15.09
N ALA A 73 4.96 2.09 15.91
CA ALA A 73 3.64 2.72 15.78
C ALA A 73 3.61 4.12 16.42
N THR A 74 4.59 4.97 16.08
CA THR A 74 4.70 6.34 16.58
C THR A 74 4.78 7.30 15.40
N LEU A 75 4.35 8.55 15.61
CA LEU A 75 4.32 9.55 14.55
C LEU A 75 5.72 9.84 13.98
N ASP A 76 6.74 9.83 14.83
CA ASP A 76 8.13 10.03 14.38
C ASP A 76 8.62 8.86 13.54
N MET A 77 8.22 7.63 13.88
CA MET A 77 8.55 6.47 13.05
C MET A 77 7.74 6.42 11.77
N ALA A 78 6.49 6.85 11.77
CA ALA A 78 5.69 7.04 10.56
C ALA A 78 6.38 8.00 9.59
N ARG A 79 6.82 9.17 10.06
CA ARG A 79 7.57 10.13 9.22
C ARG A 79 8.83 9.52 8.63
N TYR A 80 9.63 8.87 9.47
CA TYR A 80 10.89 8.25 9.04
C TYR A 80 10.68 7.15 8.01
N LEU A 81 9.76 6.22 8.28
CA LEU A 81 9.49 5.06 7.42
C LEU A 81 8.85 5.48 6.09
N LEU A 82 7.87 6.39 6.12
CA LEU A 82 7.24 6.91 4.90
C LEU A 82 8.23 7.66 4.00
N THR A 83 9.17 8.39 4.59
CA THR A 83 10.23 9.07 3.82
C THR A 83 11.12 8.06 3.10
N ARG A 84 11.40 6.91 3.74
CA ARG A 84 12.22 5.84 3.15
C ARG A 84 11.47 4.95 2.17
N SER A 85 10.14 4.88 2.27
CA SER A 85 9.29 4.06 1.42
C SER A 85 8.57 4.83 0.32
N GLU A 86 8.96 6.09 0.10
CA GLU A 86 8.34 7.01 -0.86
C GLU A 86 6.81 7.14 -0.68
N GLY A 87 6.32 6.95 0.56
CA GLY A 87 4.90 7.03 0.90
C GLY A 87 4.03 5.86 0.42
N THR A 88 4.61 4.79 -0.12
CA THR A 88 3.87 3.61 -0.60
C THR A 88 3.86 2.47 0.42
N ILE A 89 2.73 1.75 0.53
CA ILE A 89 2.62 0.58 1.43
C ILE A 89 3.53 -0.55 0.98
N GLY A 90 3.72 -0.73 -0.34
CA GLY A 90 4.55 -1.79 -0.90
C GLY A 90 5.99 -1.68 -0.43
N GLU A 91 6.61 -0.52 -0.65
CA GLU A 91 7.98 -0.25 -0.19
C GLU A 91 8.09 -0.27 1.34
N LEU A 92 7.04 0.18 2.05
CA LEU A 92 7.00 0.12 3.51
C LEU A 92 7.04 -1.32 4.01
N ALA A 93 6.24 -2.21 3.41
CA ALA A 93 6.22 -3.63 3.75
C ALA A 93 7.58 -4.29 3.47
N HIS A 94 8.20 -3.98 2.33
CA HIS A 94 9.55 -4.47 2.00
C HIS A 94 10.59 -4.01 3.04
N LEU A 95 10.59 -2.73 3.40
CA LEU A 95 11.49 -2.16 4.41
C LEU A 95 11.31 -2.83 5.79
N LEU A 96 10.06 -2.97 6.25
CA LEU A 96 9.77 -3.59 7.55
C LEU A 96 10.13 -5.07 7.58
N MET A 97 9.92 -5.79 6.48
CA MET A 97 10.30 -7.20 6.38
C MET A 97 11.82 -7.38 6.41
N ALA A 98 12.57 -6.52 5.70
CA ALA A 98 14.02 -6.51 5.78
C ALA A 98 14.51 -6.23 7.21
N ALA A 99 13.94 -5.24 7.89
CA ALA A 99 14.28 -4.93 9.28
C ALA A 99 13.92 -6.06 10.26
N ALA A 100 12.81 -6.77 10.03
CA ALA A 100 12.43 -7.92 10.82
C ALA A 100 13.45 -9.07 10.68
N ILE A 101 13.94 -9.33 9.46
CA ILE A 101 15.00 -10.32 9.22
C ILE A 101 16.26 -9.96 10.01
N VAL A 102 16.72 -8.70 9.90
CA VAL A 102 17.88 -8.21 10.67
C VAL A 102 17.65 -8.33 12.18
N ALA A 103 16.44 -8.06 12.66
CA ALA A 103 16.09 -8.19 14.07
C ALA A 103 16.21 -9.64 14.57
N VAL A 104 15.80 -10.62 13.76
CA VAL A 104 15.93 -12.04 14.09
C VAL A 104 17.39 -12.47 14.06
N GLU A 105 18.12 -12.13 13.00
CA GLU A 105 19.52 -12.52 12.81
C GLU A 105 20.46 -11.92 13.87
N SER A 106 20.20 -10.69 14.30
CA SER A 106 20.94 -10.02 15.37
C SER A 106 20.53 -10.43 16.78
N GLY A 107 19.41 -11.15 16.94
CA GLY A 107 18.82 -11.47 18.24
C GLY A 107 18.17 -10.30 18.98
N GLU A 108 18.04 -9.13 18.33
CA GLU A 108 17.32 -7.97 18.86
C GLU A 108 15.83 -8.28 19.02
N GLU A 109 15.27 -9.09 18.11
CA GLU A 109 13.88 -9.59 18.14
C GLU A 109 12.81 -8.48 18.22
N ALA A 110 13.14 -7.27 17.75
CA ALA A 110 12.24 -6.13 17.60
C ALA A 110 12.72 -5.19 16.46
N ILE A 111 11.77 -4.54 15.79
CA ILE A 111 12.08 -3.44 14.87
C ILE A 111 12.27 -2.15 15.67
N ASN A 112 13.44 -1.53 15.50
CA ASN A 112 13.80 -0.24 16.08
C ASN A 112 14.83 0.45 15.18
N HIS A 113 15.35 1.61 15.60
CA HIS A 113 16.34 2.36 14.79
C HIS A 113 17.59 1.54 14.42
N ARG A 114 18.03 0.60 15.26
CA ARG A 114 19.21 -0.24 14.99
C ARG A 114 18.96 -1.24 13.86
N THR A 115 17.80 -1.90 13.88
CA THR A 115 17.45 -2.92 12.87
C THR A 115 16.92 -2.31 11.57
N LEU A 116 16.57 -1.02 11.60
CA LEU A 116 16.27 -0.21 10.42
C LEU A 116 17.51 0.44 9.78
N SER A 117 18.68 0.41 10.43
CA SER A 117 19.92 1.04 9.90
C SER A 117 20.47 0.26 8.71
#